data_AF-A0AAN8IWW1-F1
#
_entry.id   AF-A0AAN8IWW1-F1
#
_cell.length_a   1.000
_cell.length_b   1.000
_cell.length_c   1.000
_cell.angle_alpha   90.00
_cell.angle_beta   90.00
_cell.angle_gamma   90.00
#
_symmetry.space_group_name_H-M   'P 1'
#
loop_
_entity.id
_entity.type
_entity.pdbx_description
1 polymer ?
#
loop_
_entity_poly.entity_id
_entity_poly.type
_entity_poly.pdbx_seq_one_letter_code
_entity_poly.pdbx_strand_id
1 'polypeptide(L)'
;MLLAHARVYHMYVQEFRKNQRGQLGITVGGRWYKTFSEDSKDDDAVKRALDWTFNWTVAPIFGKDGDYPDSLKRNIRELEKRDGLELLPRFTEEEMEQIKGTFSDEYRRLINP
;
A
#
# COMPACT_ATOMS: atom_id res chain seq x y z
N MET A 1 4.23 -9.61 4.05
CA MET A 1 4.36 -8.45 4.98
C MET A 1 3.00 -7.79 5.21
N LEU A 2 2.31 -7.28 4.17
CA LEU A 2 0.99 -6.63 4.29
C LEU A 2 -0.08 -7.48 5.02
N LEU A 3 -0.23 -8.75 4.65
CA LEU A 3 -1.15 -9.67 5.34
C LEU A 3 -0.81 -9.88 6.82
N ALA A 4 0.47 -9.89 7.18
CA ALA A 4 0.88 -10.03 8.57
C ALA A 4 0.51 -8.79 9.38
N HIS A 5 0.75 -7.60 8.82
CA HIS A 5 0.30 -6.34 9.40
C HIS A 5 -1.21 -6.31 9.62
N ALA A 6 -1.98 -6.72 8.60
CA ALA A 6 -3.45 -6.80 8.68
C ALA A 6 -3.91 -7.74 9.80
N ARG A 7 -3.34 -8.95 9.88
CA ARG A 7 -3.66 -9.91 10.94
C ARG A 7 -3.37 -9.38 12.34
N VAL A 8 -2.21 -8.76 12.54
CA VAL A 8 -1.85 -8.16 13.84
C VAL A 8 -2.77 -6.99 14.18
N TYR A 9 -3.14 -6.17 13.19
CA TYR A 9 -4.12 -5.10 13.39
C TYR A 9 -5.47 -5.66 13.89
N HIS A 10 -6.02 -6.66 13.20
CA HIS A 10 -7.30 -7.27 13.58
C HIS A 10 -7.24 -7.93 14.95
N MET A 11 -6.17 -8.67 15.26
CA MET A 11 -5.92 -9.23 16.59
C MET A 11 -5.90 -8.12 17.67
N TYR A 12 -5.20 -7.02 17.41
CA TYR A 12 -5.17 -5.87 18.31
C TYR A 12 -6.57 -5.28 18.56
N VAL A 13 -7.34 -5.07 17.49
CA VAL A 13 -8.71 -4.54 17.57
C VAL A 13 -9.62 -5.45 18.39
N GLN A 14 -9.56 -6.76 18.15
CA GLN A 14 -10.44 -7.75 18.75
C GLN A 14 -10.11 -8.02 20.22
N GLU A 15 -8.83 -8.16 20.55
CA GLU A 15 -8.42 -8.69 21.86
C GLU A 15 -7.93 -7.60 22.83
N PHE A 16 -7.33 -6.51 22.32
CA PHE A 16 -6.56 -5.58 23.17
C PHE A 16 -7.10 -4.15 23.19
N ARG A 17 -7.71 -3.67 22.10
CA ARG A 17 -8.09 -2.27 21.92
C ARG A 17 -9.02 -1.74 23.01
N LYS A 18 -9.99 -2.54 23.45
CA LYS A 18 -10.96 -2.15 24.50
C LYS A 18 -10.27 -1.77 25.83
N ASN A 19 -9.22 -2.50 26.18
CA ASN A 19 -8.53 -2.35 27.46
C ASN A 19 -7.36 -1.36 27.36
N GLN A 20 -6.54 -1.49 26.32
CA GLN A 20 -5.31 -0.70 26.18
C GLN A 20 -5.55 0.68 25.58
N ARG A 21 -6.55 0.82 24.70
CA ARG A 21 -6.90 2.08 24.00
C ARG A 21 -5.74 2.74 23.26
N GLY A 22 -4.75 1.95 22.86
CA GLY A 22 -3.60 2.39 22.09
C GLY A 22 -3.88 2.43 20.59
N GLN A 23 -2.81 2.67 19.82
CA GLN A 23 -2.87 2.82 18.37
C GLN A 23 -1.95 1.82 17.69
N LEU A 24 -2.38 1.35 16.51
CA LEU A 24 -1.58 0.50 15.65
C LEU A 24 -1.55 1.10 14.25
N GLY A 25 -0.35 1.20 13.71
CA GLY A 25 -0.10 1.70 12.36
C GLY A 25 1.13 1.01 11.77
N ILE A 26 1.56 1.50 10.62
CA ILE A 26 2.75 1.02 9.92
C ILE A 26 3.69 2.20 9.66
N THR A 27 4.99 1.96 9.83
CA THR A 27 6.02 2.92 9.41
C THR A 27 6.55 2.51 8.05
N VAL A 28 6.42 3.39 7.07
CA VAL A 28 6.91 3.18 5.71
C VAL A 28 7.99 4.21 5.40
N GLY A 29 9.18 3.74 5.08
CA GLY A 29 10.26 4.59 4.57
C GLY A 29 10.08 4.85 3.08
N GLY A 30 10.41 6.06 2.64
CA GLY A 30 10.29 6.45 1.24
C GLY A 30 11.32 7.51 0.84
N ARG A 31 11.38 7.77 -0.47
CA ARG A 31 12.13 8.88 -1.04
C ARG A 31 11.15 9.82 -1.73
N TRP A 32 11.45 11.11 -1.69
CA TRP A 32 10.78 12.08 -2.56
C TRP A 32 11.43 12.06 -3.93
N TYR A 33 10.61 12.13 -4.98
CA TYR A 33 11.05 12.20 -6.36
C TYR A 33 10.51 13.48 -6.98
N LYS A 34 11.34 14.14 -7.79
CA LYS A 34 10.96 15.34 -8.54
C LYS A 34 11.31 15.11 -10.00
N THR A 35 10.53 15.70 -10.89
CA THR A 35 10.83 15.72 -12.33
C THR A 35 12.18 16.40 -12.59
N PHE A 36 12.89 15.92 -13.60
CA PHE A 36 14.13 16.54 -14.04
C PHE A 36 13.86 17.73 -14.98
N SER A 37 12.80 17.62 -15.79
CA SER A 37 12.37 18.59 -16.79
C SER A 37 10.84 18.80 -16.77
N GLU A 38 10.35 19.60 -17.73
CA GLU A 38 8.91 19.82 -17.98
C GLU A 38 8.31 18.80 -18.97
N ASP A 39 9.07 17.80 -19.42
CA ASP A 39 8.50 16.72 -20.23
C ASP A 39 7.55 15.87 -19.37
N SER A 40 6.31 15.71 -19.84
CA SER A 40 5.29 14.83 -19.23
C SER A 40 5.78 13.40 -18.94
N LYS A 41 6.79 12.90 -19.66
CA LYS A 41 7.40 11.59 -19.39
C LYS A 41 8.10 11.53 -18.03
N ASP A 42 8.58 12.67 -17.54
CA ASP A 42 9.20 12.76 -16.21
C ASP A 42 8.14 12.65 -15.11
N ASP A 43 6.91 13.15 -15.32
CA ASP A 43 5.80 12.95 -14.38
C ASP A 43 5.47 11.47 -14.23
N ASP A 44 5.37 10.76 -15.36
CA ASP A 44 5.17 9.31 -15.37
C ASP A 44 6.35 8.57 -14.71
N ALA A 45 7.58 9.05 -14.89
CA ALA A 45 8.76 8.48 -14.24
C ALA A 45 8.74 8.66 -12.72
N VAL A 46 8.40 9.86 -12.25
CA VAL A 46 8.20 10.17 -10.82
C VAL A 46 7.10 9.28 -10.24
N LYS A 47 5.97 9.15 -10.93
CA LYS A 47 4.87 8.29 -10.49
C LYS A 47 5.30 6.83 -10.38
N ARG A 48 6.01 6.30 -11.38
CA ARG A 48 6.55 4.92 -11.33
C ARG A 48 7.51 4.75 -10.16
N ALA A 49 8.44 5.69 -9.96
CA ALA A 49 9.40 5.60 -8.85
C ALA A 49 8.70 5.60 -7.47
N LEU A 50 7.69 6.44 -7.27
CA LEU A 50 6.88 6.47 -6.05
C LEU A 50 6.09 5.17 -5.87
N ASP A 51 5.46 4.66 -6.93
CA ASP A 51 4.67 3.42 -6.85
C ASP A 51 5.55 2.21 -6.48
N TRP A 52 6.75 2.13 -7.05
CA TRP A 52 7.69 1.04 -6.80
C TRP A 52 8.38 1.10 -5.43
N THR A 53 8.57 2.29 -4.86
CA THR A 53 9.35 2.43 -3.61
C THR A 53 8.50 2.67 -2.37
N PHE A 54 7.32 3.28 -2.52
CA PHE A 54 6.50 3.74 -1.40
C PHE A 54 5.04 3.32 -1.51
N ASN A 55 4.37 3.62 -2.63
CA ASN A 55 2.92 3.40 -2.72
C ASN A 55 2.54 1.92 -2.79
N TRP A 56 3.45 1.01 -3.16
CA TRP A 56 3.17 -0.42 -3.12
C TRP A 56 2.78 -0.92 -1.71
N THR A 57 3.28 -0.28 -0.65
CA THR A 57 2.90 -0.59 0.75
C THR A 57 1.74 0.27 1.24
N VAL A 58 1.72 1.54 0.83
CA VAL A 58 0.74 2.52 1.32
C VAL A 58 -0.63 2.33 0.68
N ALA A 59 -0.71 2.11 -0.63
CA ALA A 59 -1.99 2.00 -1.34
C ALA A 59 -2.87 0.84 -0.85
N PRO A 60 -2.34 -0.37 -0.57
CA PRO A 60 -3.16 -1.44 0.00
C PRO A 60 -3.78 -1.07 1.35
N ILE A 61 -3.04 -0.39 2.24
CA ILE A 61 -3.50 -0.10 3.61
C ILE A 61 -4.41 1.13 3.66
N PHE A 62 -4.04 2.21 2.96
CA PHE A 62 -4.69 3.51 3.06
C PHE A 62 -5.60 3.85 1.87
N GLY A 63 -5.50 3.09 0.78
CA GLY A 63 -6.33 3.24 -0.40
C GLY A 63 -7.74 2.66 -0.21
N LYS A 64 -8.55 2.79 -1.26
CA LYS A 64 -9.96 2.34 -1.26
C LYS A 64 -10.12 0.85 -1.55
N ASP A 65 -9.13 0.23 -2.17
CA ASP A 65 -9.30 -1.06 -2.84
C ASP A 65 -8.58 -2.21 -2.12
N GLY A 66 -7.69 -1.93 -1.17
CA GLY A 66 -6.95 -3.00 -0.48
C GLY A 66 -5.82 -3.63 -1.30
N ASP A 67 -5.49 -3.06 -2.46
CA ASP A 67 -4.60 -3.67 -3.45
C ASP A 67 -3.42 -2.75 -3.84
N TYR A 68 -2.47 -3.31 -4.57
CA TYR A 68 -1.32 -2.60 -5.14
C TYR A 68 -1.75 -1.54 -6.16
N PRO A 69 -0.95 -0.47 -6.35
CA PRO A 69 -1.22 0.55 -7.36
C PRO A 69 -1.36 -0.05 -8.77
N ASP A 70 -2.36 0.38 -9.54
CA ASP A 70 -2.59 -0.14 -10.90
C ASP A 70 -1.41 0.08 -11.85
N SER A 71 -0.66 1.17 -11.68
CA SER A 71 0.53 1.43 -12.48
C SER A 71 1.61 0.37 -12.20
N LEU A 72 1.80 -0.01 -10.94
CA LEU A 72 2.75 -1.04 -10.52
C LEU A 72 2.35 -2.40 -11.08
N LYS A 73 1.07 -2.79 -10.90
CA LYS A 73 0.52 -4.05 -11.43
C LYS A 73 0.72 -4.16 -12.94
N ARG A 74 0.44 -3.09 -13.70
CA ARG A 74 0.67 -3.05 -15.16
C ARG A 74 2.14 -3.20 -15.52
N ASN A 75 3.03 -2.43 -14.88
CA ASN A 75 4.47 -2.48 -15.16
C ASN A 75 5.06 -3.86 -14.87
N ILE A 76 4.71 -4.45 -13.73
CA ILE A 76 5.20 -5.79 -13.37
C ILE A 76 4.64 -6.84 -14.32
N ARG A 77 3.34 -6.78 -14.68
CA ARG A 77 2.76 -7.74 -15.64
C ARG A 77 3.52 -7.77 -16.98
N GLU A 78 4.02 -6.64 -17.48
CA GLU A 78 4.84 -6.63 -18.68
C GLU A 78 6.22 -7.28 -18.47
N LEU A 79 6.82 -7.12 -17.28
CA LEU A 79 8.05 -7.83 -16.91
C LEU A 79 7.81 -9.34 -16.77
N GLU A 80 6.72 -9.75 -16.12
CA GLU A 80 6.34 -11.15 -15.95
C GLU A 80 6.14 -11.85 -17.31
N LYS A 81 5.48 -11.17 -18.27
CA LYS A 81 5.32 -11.67 -19.65
C LYS A 81 6.65 -11.82 -20.39
N ARG A 82 7.56 -10.85 -20.20
CA ARG A 82 8.87 -10.84 -20.86
C ARG A 82 9.78 -11.94 -20.32
N ASP A 83 9.79 -12.11 -18.99
CA ASP A 83 10.77 -12.95 -18.30
C ASP A 83 10.21 -14.35 -17.95
N GLY A 84 8.89 -14.54 -18.07
CA GLY A 84 8.22 -15.81 -17.74
C GLY A 84 8.18 -16.12 -16.25
N LEU A 85 8.25 -15.10 -15.40
CA LEU A 85 8.32 -15.23 -13.94
C LEU A 85 7.11 -14.55 -13.29
N GLU A 86 6.61 -15.11 -12.19
CA GLU A 86 5.65 -14.42 -11.33
C GLU A 86 6.43 -13.59 -10.29
N LEU A 87 6.23 -12.27 -10.31
CA LEU A 87 7.01 -11.31 -9.53
C LEU A 87 6.16 -10.60 -8.48
N LEU A 88 4.89 -10.32 -8.79
CA LEU A 88 3.98 -9.65 -7.85
C LEU A 88 2.91 -10.62 -7.37
N PRO A 89 2.88 -10.96 -6.06
CA PRO A 89 1.78 -11.72 -5.47
C PRO A 89 0.45 -11.02 -5.73
N ARG A 90 -0.61 -11.80 -5.94
CA ARG A 90 -1.96 -11.27 -6.14
C ARG A 90 -2.79 -11.56 -4.90
N PHE A 91 -3.41 -10.52 -4.36
CA PHE A 91 -4.34 -10.68 -3.26
C PHE A 91 -5.67 -11.22 -3.77
N THR A 92 -6.26 -12.12 -3.00
CA THR A 92 -7.68 -12.47 -3.13
C THR A 92 -8.57 -11.32 -2.66
N GLU A 93 -9.86 -11.35 -3.03
CA GLU A 93 -10.83 -10.35 -2.55
C GLU A 93 -10.92 -10.31 -1.03
N GLU A 94 -10.87 -11.46 -0.38
CA GLU A 94 -10.85 -11.56 1.08
C GLU A 94 -9.60 -10.90 1.67
N GLU A 95 -8.43 -11.15 1.08
CA GLU A 95 -7.17 -10.55 1.53
C GLU A 95 -7.14 -9.03 1.33
N MET A 96 -7.66 -8.53 0.21
CA MET A 96 -7.77 -7.09 -0.05
C MET A 96 -8.65 -6.42 1.02
N GLU A 97 -9.80 -7.03 1.33
CA GLU A 97 -10.70 -6.49 2.38
C GLU A 97 -10.08 -6.60 3.78
N GLN A 98 -9.28 -7.64 4.04
CA GLN A 98 -8.55 -7.76 5.30
C GLN A 98 -7.47 -6.69 5.47
N ILE A 99 -6.77 -6.29 4.39
CA ILE A 99 -5.66 -5.32 4.41
C ILE A 99 -6.16 -3.87 4.47
N LYS A 100 -7.22 -3.56 3.73
CA LYS A 100 -7.74 -2.21 3.61
C LYS A 100 -8.11 -1.62 4.97
N GLY A 101 -7.62 -0.42 5.25
CA GLY A 101 -8.01 0.30 6.46
C GLY A 101 -7.38 -0.20 7.76
N THR A 102 -6.31 -1.01 7.69
CA THR A 102 -5.61 -1.53 8.88
C THR A 102 -4.64 -0.50 9.45
N PHE A 103 -5.16 0.65 9.89
CA PHE A 103 -4.42 1.72 10.57
C PHE A 103 -5.32 2.37 11.64
N SER A 104 -4.76 3.18 12.52
CA SER A 104 -5.51 3.71 13.67
C SER A 104 -6.60 4.70 13.26
N ASP A 105 -7.68 4.75 14.05
CA ASP A 105 -8.83 5.62 13.76
C ASP A 105 -8.53 7.10 13.93
N GLU A 106 -7.48 7.47 14.67
CA GLU A 106 -7.01 8.85 14.74
C GLU A 106 -6.48 9.32 13.38
N TYR A 107 -5.71 8.47 12.69
CA TYR A 107 -5.26 8.77 11.32
C TYR A 107 -6.41 8.84 10.32
N ARG A 108 -7.48 8.05 10.49
CA ARG A 108 -8.68 8.17 9.64
C ARG A 108 -9.31 9.56 9.70
N ARG A 109 -9.33 10.21 10.87
CA ARG A 109 -9.90 11.55 11.04
C ARG A 109 -9.06 12.65 10.39
N LEU A 110 -7.75 12.45 10.31
CA LEU A 110 -6.84 13.43 9.67
C LEU A 110 -6.94 13.43 8.15
N ILE A 111 -7.23 12.27 7.54
CA ILE A 111 -7.27 12.11 6.08
C ILE A 111 -8.67 12.25 5.46
N ASN A 112 -9.73 12.19 6.28
CA ASN A 112 -11.12 12.50 5.90
C ASN A 112 -11.72 13.51 6.89
N PRO A 113 -11.37 14.82 6.76
CA PRO A 113 -11.92 15.88 7.60
C PRO A 113 -13.41 16.15 7.35
#